data_AF-A0A2G9TA03-F1
#
_entry.id   AF-A0A2G9TA03-F1
#
_cell.length_a   1.000
_cell.length_b   1.000
_cell.length_c   1.000
_cell.angle_alpha   90.00
_cell.angle_beta   90.00
_cell.angle_gamma   90.00
#
_symmetry.space_group_name_H-M   'P 1'
#
loop_
_entity.id
_entity.type
_entity.pdbx_description
1 polymer ?
#
loop_
_entity_poly.entity_id
_entity_poly.type
_entity_poly.pdbx_seq_one_letter_code
_entity_poly.pdbx_strand_id
1 'polypeptide(L)' 'VMAAPTVTSADQQLINKFARLHQNFSQIKEEIKELSNDLLNINEAADEIMLLDPEDSESIPFKIGQTFVHFDS' A
#
# COMPACT_ATOMS: atom_id res chain seq x y z
N VAL A 1 1.37 -15.60 -48.16
CA VAL A 1 0.43 -15.22 -47.07
C VAL A 1 1.03 -15.76 -45.78
N MET A 2 1.49 -14.90 -44.88
CA MET A 2 2.00 -15.34 -43.58
C MET A 2 0.82 -15.85 -42.76
N ALA A 3 0.81 -17.15 -42.44
CA ALA A 3 -0.22 -17.75 -41.60
C ALA A 3 -0.13 -17.11 -40.20
N ALA A 4 -1.23 -16.52 -39.73
CA ALA A 4 -1.30 -16.04 -38.36
C ALA A 4 -1.10 -17.22 -37.40
N PRO A 5 -0.30 -17.06 -36.33
CA PRO A 5 -0.06 -18.14 -35.39
C PRO A 5 -1.40 -18.59 -34.78
N THR A 6 -1.70 -19.88 -34.91
CA THR A 6 -2.91 -20.48 -34.37
C THR A 6 -2.73 -20.73 -32.88
N VAL A 7 -3.37 -19.91 -32.03
CA VAL A 7 -3.43 -20.11 -30.58
C VAL A 7 -4.20 -21.39 -30.29
N THR A 8 -3.54 -22.36 -29.65
CA THR A 8 -4.16 -23.64 -29.29
C THR A 8 -5.00 -23.50 -28.02
N SER A 9 -5.87 -24.49 -27.75
CA SER A 9 -6.61 -24.53 -26.47
C SER A 9 -5.69 -24.56 -25.26
N ALA A 10 -4.51 -25.20 -25.35
CA ALA A 10 -3.53 -25.23 -24.29
C ALA A 10 -2.90 -23.85 -24.07
N ASP A 11 -2.61 -23.13 -25.15
CA ASP A 11 -2.12 -21.75 -25.09
C ASP A 11 -3.14 -20.82 -24.43
N GLN A 12 -4.43 -20.95 -24.75
CA GLN A 12 -5.48 -20.16 -24.13
C GLN A 12 -5.58 -20.41 -22.61
N GLN A 13 -5.39 -21.66 -22.17
CA GLN A 13 -5.35 -21.99 -20.73
C GLN A 13 -4.16 -21.33 -20.04
N LEU A 14 -2.98 -21.34 -20.68
CA LEU A 14 -1.78 -20.69 -20.17
C LEU A 14 -1.94 -19.17 -20.12
N ILE A 15 -2.51 -18.55 -21.15
CA ILE A 15 -2.82 -17.12 -21.18
C ILE A 15 -3.75 -16.75 -20.03
N ASN A 16 -4.82 -17.51 -19.83
CA ASN A 16 -5.78 -17.26 -18.75
C ASN A 16 -5.17 -17.47 -17.36
N LYS A 17 -4.23 -18.40 -17.23
CA LYS A 17 -3.48 -18.62 -15.99
C LYS A 17 -2.53 -17.45 -15.73
N PHE A 18 -1.79 -17.02 -16.74
CA PHE A 18 -0.88 -15.88 -16.65
C PHE A 18 -1.64 -14.59 -16.29
N ALA A 19 -2.74 -14.30 -16.96
CA ALA A 19 -3.55 -13.11 -16.69
C ALA A 19 -3.99 -13.04 -15.22
N ARG A 20 -4.50 -14.14 -14.67
CA ARG A 20 -4.90 -14.23 -13.25
C ARG A 20 -3.74 -14.05 -12.30
N LEU A 21 -2.62 -14.72 -12.55
CA LEU A 21 -1.43 -14.61 -11.71
C LEU A 21 -0.82 -13.21 -11.76
N HIS A 22 -0.80 -12.58 -12.94
CA HIS A 22 -0.28 -11.23 -13.12
C HIS A 22 -1.15 -10.19 -12.43
N GLN A 23 -2.48 -10.33 -12.50
CA GLN A 23 -3.40 -9.45 -11.77
C GLN A 23 -3.16 -9.53 -10.25
N ASN A 24 -3.08 -10.75 -9.70
CA ASN A 24 -2.81 -10.95 -8.27
C ASN A 24 -1.44 -10.40 -7.86
N PHE A 25 -0.41 -10.66 -8.67
CA PHE A 25 0.94 -10.14 -8.44
C PHE A 25 0.95 -8.62 -8.40
N SER A 26 0.32 -7.97 -9.39
CA SER A 26 0.25 -6.51 -9.46
C SER A 26 -0.51 -5.92 -8.29
N GLN A 27 -1.60 -6.55 -7.84
CA GLN A 27 -2.34 -6.12 -6.65
C GLN A 27 -1.49 -6.21 -5.39
N ILE A 28 -0.88 -7.36 -5.12
CA ILE A 28 -0.01 -7.56 -3.95
C ILE A 28 1.18 -6.60 -3.98
N LYS A 29 1.74 -6.34 -5.16
CA LYS A 29 2.84 -5.39 -5.33
C LYS A 29 2.43 -3.96 -4.95
N GLU A 30 1.24 -3.51 -5.34
CA GLU A 30 0.76 -2.18 -4.95
C GLU A 30 0.46 -2.12 -3.45
N GLU A 31 -0.17 -3.16 -2.88
CA GLU A 31 -0.44 -3.25 -1.43
C GLU A 31 0.85 -3.15 -0.60
N ILE A 32 1.92 -3.85 -1.01
CA ILE A 32 3.24 -3.76 -0.36
C ILE A 32 3.77 -2.32 -0.41
N LYS A 33 3.60 -1.64 -1.55
CA LYS A 33 4.07 -0.27 -1.73
C LYS A 33 3.27 0.71 -0.87
N GLU A 34 1.95 0.57 -0.80
CA GLU A 34 1.08 1.36 0.08
C GLU A 34 1.48 1.18 1.55
N LEU A 35 1.61 -0.07 2.01
CA LEU A 35 2.05 -0.37 3.38
C LEU A 35 3.46 0.17 3.69
N SER A 36 4.37 0.15 2.72
CA SER A 36 5.72 0.69 2.90
C SER A 36 5.71 2.21 3.04
N ASN A 37 4.84 2.89 2.28
CA ASN A 37 4.65 4.34 2.40
C ASN A 37 4.00 4.71 3.73
N ASP A 38 2.98 3.96 4.16
CA ASP A 38 2.33 4.18 5.46
C ASP A 38 3.32 4.03 6.61
N LEU A 39 4.18 3.00 6.56
CA LEU A 39 5.26 2.80 7.53
C LEU A 39 6.23 3.99 7.55
N LEU A 40 6.68 4.45 6.39
CA LEU A 40 7.56 5.62 6.29
C LEU A 40 6.91 6.85 6.92
N ASN A 41 5.66 7.15 6.54
CA ASN A 41 4.92 8.30 7.05
C ASN A 41 4.74 8.25 8.58
N ILE A 42 4.49 7.05 9.14
CA ILE A 42 4.35 6.87 10.60
C ILE A 42 5.69 7.11 11.30
N ASN A 43 6.80 6.60 10.76
CA ASN A 43 8.11 6.83 11.34
C ASN A 43 8.51 8.31 11.29
N GLU A 44 8.30 8.97 10.15
CA GLU A 44 8.56 10.41 10.01
C GLU A 44 7.72 11.22 11.02
N ALA A 45 6.43 10.91 11.16
CA ALA A 45 5.59 11.55 12.17
C ALA A 45 6.07 11.28 13.61
N ALA A 46 6.54 10.06 13.91
CA ALA A 46 7.09 9.72 15.22
C ALA A 46 8.37 10.53 15.51
N ASP A 47 9.27 10.64 14.53
CA ASP A 47 10.50 11.43 14.66
C ASP A 47 10.19 12.92 14.86
N GLU A 48 9.22 13.47 14.13
CA GLU A 48 8.75 14.85 14.32
C GLU A 48 8.19 15.09 15.73
N ILE A 49 7.41 14.15 16.27
CA ILE A 49 6.88 14.23 17.64
C ILE A 49 8.02 14.25 18.67
N MET A 50 9.09 13.47 18.46
CA MET A 50 10.23 13.45 19.38
C MET A 50 11.03 14.77 19.39
N LEU A 51 10.88 15.60 18.35
CA LEU A 51 11.53 16.90 18.25
C LEU A 51 10.71 18.04 18.88
N LEU A 52 9.48 17.77 19.33
CA LEU A 52 8.63 18.78 19.96
C LEU A 52 9.17 19.16 21.35
N ASP A 53 9.04 20.45 21.67
CA ASP A 53 9.32 20.94 23.01
C ASP A 53 8.26 20.40 24.01
N PRO A 54 8.56 20.35 25.32
CA PRO A 54 7.63 19.85 26.33
C PRO A 54 6.26 20.56 26.32
N GLU A 55 6.23 21.85 25.99
CA GLU A 55 5.00 22.64 25.89
C GLU A 55 4.13 22.24 24.69
N ASP A 56 4.76 21.83 23.58
CA ASP A 56 4.06 21.42 22.34
C ASP A 56 3.68 19.94 22.32
N SER A 57 4.21 19.14 23.27
CA SER A 57 3.95 17.70 23.39
C SER A 57 2.91 17.33 24.46
N GLU A 58 2.36 18.31 25.19
CA GLU A 58 1.34 18.07 26.23
C GLU A 58 0.07 17.39 25.72
N SER A 59 -0.35 17.66 24.47
CA SER A 59 -1.54 17.03 23.91
C SER A 59 -1.48 16.93 22.39
N ILE A 60 -1.01 15.78 21.89
CA ILE A 60 -0.91 15.50 20.46
C ILE A 60 -2.20 14.81 19.97
N PRO A 61 -2.96 15.40 19.03
CA PRO A 61 -4.19 14.80 18.52
C PRO A 61 -3.91 13.59 17.62
N PHE A 62 -4.52 12.45 17.92
CA PHE A 62 -4.45 11.24 17.10
C PHE A 62 -5.62 11.17 16.12
N LYS A 63 -5.33 10.92 14.84
CA LYS A 63 -6.36 10.70 13.83
C LYS A 63 -6.91 9.28 13.93
N ILE A 64 -8.21 9.15 14.22
CA ILE A 64 -8.94 7.88 14.22
C ILE A 64 -10.10 8.00 13.23
N GLY A 65 -10.02 7.28 12.12
CA GLY A 65 -10.99 7.40 11.03
C GLY A 65 -10.99 8.82 10.43
N GLN A 66 -12.07 9.56 10.67
CA GLN A 66 -12.27 10.94 10.17
C GLN A 66 -12.21 12.01 11.28
N THR A 67 -11.90 11.62 12.51
CA THR A 67 -11.86 12.51 13.67
C THR A 67 -10.47 12.52 14.31
N PHE A 68 -10.11 13.64 14.93
CA PHE A 68 -8.92 13.75 15.76
C PHE A 68 -9.31 13.71 17.25
N VAL A 69 -8.57 12.95 18.04
CA VAL A 69 -8.83 12.72 19.47
C VAL A 69 -7.60 13.09 20.27
N HIS A 70 -7.78 13.91 21.29
CA HIS A 70 -6.77 14.18 22.31
C HIS A 70 -6.93 13.16 23.44
N PHE A 71 -5.83 12.60 23.91
CA PHE A 71 -5.81 11.80 25.13
C PHE A 71 -5.17 12.66 26.22
N ASP A 72 -5.97 13.11 27.17
CA ASP A 72 -5.45 13.74 28.39
C ASP A 72 -4.99 12.64 29.36
N SER A 73 -3.83 12.82 29.99
CA SER A 73 -3.27 11.92 31.01
C SER A 73 -3.75 12.33 32.40
#